data_AF-A0A7K1U017-F1
#
_entry.id   AF-A0A7K1U017-F1
#
_cell.length_a   1.000
_cell.length_b   1.000
_cell.length_c   1.000
_cell.angle_alpha   90.00
_cell.angle_beta   90.00
_cell.angle_gamma   90.00
#
_symmetry.space_group_name_H-M   'P 1'
#
loop_
_entity.id
_entity.type
_entity.pdbx_description
1 polymer ?
#
loop_
_entity_poly.entity_id
_entity_poly.type
_entity_poly.pdbx_seq_one_letter_code
_entity_poly.pdbx_strand_id
1 'polypeptide(L)'
;MKIQYYAFLISVTLMGALNSCTKKENQVIPLALQDRLTADVVAAALPATGQNRVAYYAFDATPVNQGILPLTTFTDKANIVVVFEGTLWELADTVHYNTGWMQNAYYKNKKQVLDDIQTLRSRGIKVLMNVDDAASWSTATPFTTYNGTAYNYVQFASFINTCVNTVGFDGISLDVEHGATDNTNYRNLIKELGKYFGPLSSASDSKIYTGAFYSGGAPGPIFRETALSQYLNFVMDMAYFSDNMTRFNYWAATLGNSKVMDGMSYQYNSQSSAVSHAQWHPSPDKAGIMVFAANVNKAYTDAIFDALGTGTGGSADITDNGGSILSQYTDWPAGEDIAKLIDNSTSTKYLTSHSAAWVQFHANSAAVAKSYTITSANDVPNRDPRNWTLQGSNNGTSWTTLDTRTGQSFASRFLKKTYTFTNSTAYSYYRLNVTAVQSGSVMQMSEWELLTN
;
A
#
# COMPACT_ATOMS: atom_id res chain seq x y z
N MET A 1 -44.14 12.10 -79.52
CA MET A 1 -44.45 10.66 -79.35
C MET A 1 -43.33 10.05 -78.50
N LYS A 2 -43.37 9.84 -77.18
CA LYS A 2 -44.31 10.06 -76.04
C LYS A 2 -43.57 10.98 -75.03
N ILE A 3 -44.06 12.20 -74.73
CA ILE A 3 -44.86 12.59 -73.54
C ILE A 3 -44.10 12.30 -72.21
N GLN A 4 -43.38 13.26 -71.58
CA GLN A 4 -43.81 14.34 -70.63
C GLN A 4 -43.93 13.83 -69.16
N TYR A 5 -43.59 14.49 -68.05
CA TYR A 5 -43.55 15.92 -67.66
C TYR A 5 -42.61 16.20 -66.44
N TYR A 6 -42.10 17.44 -66.42
CA TYR A 6 -41.62 18.34 -65.35
C TYR A 6 -42.02 18.10 -63.87
N ALA A 7 -41.14 18.53 -62.94
CA ALA A 7 -41.47 19.55 -61.93
C ALA A 7 -40.22 20.10 -61.22
N PHE A 8 -40.23 21.42 -61.00
CA PHE A 8 -39.19 22.28 -60.43
C PHE A 8 -39.64 22.75 -59.03
N LEU A 9 -38.68 22.89 -58.11
CA LEU A 9 -38.63 23.64 -56.84
C LEU A 9 -39.89 23.79 -55.93
N ILE A 10 -39.68 23.62 -54.61
CA ILE A 10 -39.88 24.65 -53.57
C ILE A 10 -39.34 24.16 -52.21
N SER A 11 -38.69 25.08 -51.52
CA SER A 11 -38.09 25.07 -50.18
C SER A 11 -39.09 24.90 -49.02
N VAL A 12 -38.71 24.16 -47.97
CA VAL A 12 -39.21 24.35 -46.58
C VAL A 12 -38.07 24.10 -45.58
N THR A 13 -37.83 25.12 -44.77
CA THR A 13 -36.91 25.18 -43.61
C THR A 13 -37.37 24.24 -42.48
N LEU A 14 -36.45 23.55 -41.80
CA LEU A 14 -36.71 23.10 -40.43
C LEU A 14 -35.42 23.08 -39.59
N MET A 15 -35.45 23.86 -38.51
CA MET A 15 -34.53 23.84 -37.38
C MET A 15 -34.32 22.41 -36.85
N GLY A 16 -33.07 22.01 -36.69
CA GLY A 16 -32.68 20.82 -35.94
C GLY A 16 -31.95 21.21 -34.66
N ALA A 17 -32.56 20.95 -33.52
CA ALA A 17 -31.93 20.99 -32.20
C ALA A 17 -31.41 19.58 -31.81
N LEU A 18 -30.23 19.56 -31.19
CA LEU A 18 -29.73 18.67 -30.11
C LEU A 18 -30.02 17.15 -30.15
N ASN A 19 -28.97 16.33 -30.32
CA ASN A 19 -28.43 15.35 -29.32
C ASN A 19 -27.55 14.23 -29.93
N SER A 20 -26.40 13.99 -29.27
CA SER A 20 -25.83 12.68 -28.83
C SER A 20 -25.34 11.57 -29.82
N CYS A 21 -24.07 11.15 -29.60
CA CYS A 21 -23.45 9.80 -29.75
C CYS A 21 -23.25 9.22 -31.20
N THR A 22 -22.21 8.45 -31.59
CA THR A 22 -21.30 7.49 -30.91
C THR A 22 -20.07 7.08 -31.78
N LYS A 23 -18.97 6.72 -31.09
CA LYS A 23 -17.85 5.77 -31.34
C LYS A 23 -17.86 4.88 -32.61
N LYS A 24 -16.68 4.72 -33.23
CA LYS A 24 -16.15 3.46 -33.79
C LYS A 24 -14.61 3.43 -33.75
N GLU A 25 -14.03 2.53 -32.95
CA GLU A 25 -12.89 1.69 -33.30
C GLU A 25 -12.67 0.66 -32.17
N ASN A 26 -13.11 -0.58 -32.43
CA ASN A 26 -12.85 -1.75 -31.59
C ASN A 26 -11.67 -2.51 -32.21
N GLN A 27 -10.50 -2.45 -31.58
CA GLN A 27 -9.50 -3.51 -31.68
C GLN A 27 -9.91 -4.59 -30.67
N VAL A 28 -10.11 -5.81 -31.16
CA VAL A 28 -10.71 -6.92 -30.43
C VAL A 28 -9.70 -7.48 -29.42
N ILE A 29 -9.94 -7.25 -28.13
CA ILE A 29 -9.33 -8.01 -27.04
C ILE A 29 -9.91 -9.44 -27.10
N PRO A 30 -9.09 -10.51 -26.96
CA PRO A 30 -9.62 -11.87 -26.93
C PRO A 30 -10.66 -12.04 -25.81
N LEU A 31 -11.85 -12.55 -26.15
CA LEU A 31 -13.01 -12.71 -25.24
C LEU A 31 -12.65 -13.36 -23.88
N ALA A 32 -11.65 -14.26 -23.85
CA ALA A 32 -11.23 -14.96 -22.65
C ALA A 32 -10.55 -14.08 -21.58
N LEU A 33 -10.07 -12.88 -21.93
CA LEU A 33 -9.54 -11.91 -20.95
C LEU A 33 -10.60 -10.94 -20.44
N GLN A 34 -11.66 -10.69 -21.22
CA GLN A 34 -12.69 -9.71 -20.90
C GLN A 34 -13.61 -10.19 -19.76
N ASP A 35 -13.92 -11.48 -19.73
CA ASP A 35 -14.76 -12.11 -18.68
C ASP A 35 -14.06 -12.23 -17.31
N ARG A 36 -12.75 -11.97 -17.22
CA ARG A 36 -12.00 -11.97 -15.95
C ARG A 36 -11.82 -10.57 -15.34
N LEU A 37 -12.17 -9.52 -16.06
CA LEU A 37 -12.08 -8.12 -15.61
C LEU A 37 -13.35 -7.65 -14.87
N THR A 38 -14.39 -8.50 -14.79
CA THR A 38 -15.69 -8.16 -14.19
C THR A 38 -15.82 -8.52 -12.71
N ALA A 39 -14.81 -9.12 -12.10
CA ALA A 39 -14.72 -9.08 -10.65
C ALA A 39 -14.17 -7.70 -10.29
N ASP A 40 -15.04 -6.81 -9.82
CA ASP A 40 -14.65 -5.59 -9.09
C ASP A 40 -13.80 -6.01 -7.88
N VAL A 41 -12.51 -6.28 -8.12
CA VAL A 41 -11.51 -6.29 -7.07
C VAL A 41 -11.39 -4.83 -6.68
N VAL A 42 -12.18 -4.45 -5.68
CA VAL A 42 -12.09 -3.14 -5.02
C VAL A 42 -10.61 -2.88 -4.81
N ALA A 43 -10.09 -1.83 -5.45
CA ALA A 43 -8.69 -1.46 -5.31
C ALA A 43 -8.47 -1.13 -3.84
N ALA A 44 -7.96 -2.11 -3.07
CA ALA A 44 -7.60 -1.87 -1.68
C ALA A 44 -6.60 -0.70 -1.63
N ALA A 45 -6.78 0.23 -0.71
CA ALA A 45 -5.79 1.27 -0.49
C ALA A 45 -4.42 0.65 -0.17
N LEU A 46 -3.34 1.40 -0.39
CA LEU A 46 -2.03 0.99 0.13
C LEU A 46 -2.12 0.72 1.64
N PRO A 47 -1.36 -0.27 2.16
CA PRO A 47 -1.18 -0.43 3.59
C PRO A 47 -0.75 0.89 4.24
N ALA A 48 -1.14 1.08 5.50
CA ALA A 48 -0.69 2.22 6.28
C ALA A 48 0.86 2.28 6.31
N THR A 49 1.41 3.48 6.47
CA THR A 49 2.84 3.66 6.73
C THR A 49 3.29 2.73 7.84
N GLY A 50 4.44 2.08 7.67
CA GLY A 50 4.94 1.06 8.60
C GLY A 50 4.53 -0.36 8.25
N GLN A 51 3.57 -0.55 7.34
CA GLN A 51 2.97 -1.87 7.07
C GLN A 51 3.24 -2.39 5.66
N ASN A 52 3.93 -1.64 4.81
CA ASN A 52 4.24 -2.08 3.46
C ASN A 52 5.28 -3.21 3.50
N ARG A 53 4.90 -4.40 3.02
CA ARG A 53 5.73 -5.61 2.94
C ARG A 53 5.95 -5.92 1.47
N VAL A 54 7.00 -5.33 0.91
CA VAL A 54 7.31 -5.38 -0.52
C VAL A 54 8.21 -6.56 -0.82
N ALA A 55 7.71 -7.50 -1.61
CA ALA A 55 8.44 -8.66 -2.05
C ALA A 55 8.80 -8.55 -3.54
N TYR A 56 10.09 -8.51 -3.87
CA TYR A 56 10.53 -8.71 -5.24
C TYR A 56 10.57 -10.21 -5.54
N TYR A 57 9.72 -10.67 -6.45
CA TYR A 57 9.81 -12.01 -7.01
C TYR A 57 10.76 -11.94 -8.20
N ALA A 58 11.95 -12.54 -8.12
CA ALA A 58 12.94 -12.56 -9.19
C ALA A 58 12.89 -13.87 -10.00
N PHE A 59 12.63 -13.81 -11.31
CA PHE A 59 12.47 -14.98 -12.17
C PHE A 59 13.76 -15.79 -12.29
N ASP A 60 14.90 -15.14 -12.30
CA ASP A 60 16.22 -15.76 -12.31
C ASP A 60 16.71 -16.19 -10.92
N ALA A 61 15.94 -15.87 -9.87
CA ALA A 61 16.30 -16.03 -8.46
C ALA A 61 17.66 -15.41 -8.12
N THR A 62 17.97 -14.23 -8.65
CA THR A 62 19.25 -13.57 -8.33
C THR A 62 19.36 -13.19 -6.85
N PRO A 63 20.49 -13.50 -6.20
CA PRO A 63 21.66 -14.20 -6.76
C PRO A 63 21.42 -15.70 -6.99
N VAL A 64 21.88 -16.21 -8.15
CA VAL A 64 21.61 -17.58 -8.61
C VAL A 64 22.01 -18.69 -7.63
N ASN A 65 21.37 -19.86 -7.74
CA ASN A 65 21.58 -21.08 -6.94
C ASN A 65 21.06 -21.04 -5.49
N GLN A 66 20.18 -20.08 -5.15
CA GLN A 66 19.56 -20.00 -3.82
C GLN A 66 18.24 -20.82 -3.70
N GLY A 67 17.83 -21.48 -4.78
CA GLY A 67 16.51 -22.07 -4.90
C GLY A 67 15.47 -21.05 -5.36
N ILE A 68 14.33 -21.54 -5.86
CA ILE A 68 13.24 -20.70 -6.32
C ILE A 68 11.91 -21.30 -5.89
N LEU A 69 10.98 -20.44 -5.53
CA LEU A 69 9.61 -20.77 -5.14
C LEU A 69 8.63 -20.18 -6.17
N PRO A 70 7.42 -20.73 -6.32
CA PRO A 70 6.43 -20.21 -7.25
C PRO A 70 5.80 -18.91 -6.73
N LEU A 71 5.36 -18.06 -7.66
CA LEU A 71 4.81 -16.72 -7.42
C LEU A 71 3.64 -16.73 -6.42
N THR A 72 2.89 -17.82 -6.33
CA THR A 72 1.72 -17.92 -5.45
C THR A 72 2.02 -18.45 -4.04
N THR A 73 3.23 -18.94 -3.75
CA THR A 73 3.52 -19.55 -2.42
C THR A 73 4.88 -19.17 -1.84
N PHE A 74 5.61 -18.27 -2.47
CA PHE A 74 6.94 -17.89 -2.01
C PHE A 74 6.93 -17.07 -0.70
N THR A 75 5.78 -16.48 -0.34
CA THR A 75 5.51 -15.77 0.91
C THR A 75 4.02 -15.83 1.21
N ASP A 76 3.67 -15.85 2.50
CA ASP A 76 2.28 -15.72 2.96
C ASP A 76 1.98 -14.32 3.53
N LYS A 77 2.99 -13.44 3.58
CA LYS A 77 2.96 -12.21 4.38
C LYS A 77 3.06 -10.94 3.56
N ALA A 78 3.58 -11.00 2.33
CA ALA A 78 3.64 -9.84 1.45
C ALA A 78 2.25 -9.29 1.15
N ASN A 79 2.15 -7.95 1.13
CA ASN A 79 0.97 -7.23 0.66
C ASN A 79 1.24 -6.50 -0.66
N ILE A 80 2.51 -6.37 -1.05
CA ILE A 80 2.94 -5.85 -2.34
C ILE A 80 3.96 -6.82 -2.93
N VAL A 81 3.73 -7.27 -4.16
CA VAL A 81 4.65 -8.11 -4.93
C VAL A 81 5.10 -7.34 -6.17
N VAL A 82 6.40 -7.19 -6.34
CA VAL A 82 7.01 -6.66 -7.56
C VAL A 82 7.47 -7.85 -8.40
N VAL A 83 6.92 -7.98 -9.61
CA VAL A 83 7.33 -9.00 -10.57
C VAL A 83 8.61 -8.54 -11.25
N PHE A 84 9.67 -9.34 -11.10
CA PHE A 84 11.04 -9.14 -11.57
C PHE A 84 11.52 -10.48 -12.14
N GLU A 85 12.25 -10.63 -13.22
CA GLU A 85 12.72 -9.71 -14.24
C GLU A 85 11.77 -9.71 -15.45
N GLY A 86 12.30 -9.25 -16.60
CA GLY A 86 11.60 -9.14 -17.87
C GLY A 86 10.92 -7.79 -18.01
N THR A 87 10.21 -7.60 -19.12
CA THR A 87 9.63 -6.29 -19.44
C THR A 87 8.12 -6.31 -19.45
N LEU A 88 7.50 -5.22 -19.02
CA LEU A 88 6.04 -5.11 -18.93
C LEU A 88 5.34 -5.41 -20.28
N TRP A 89 5.93 -4.96 -21.39
CA TRP A 89 5.37 -5.14 -22.73
C TRP A 89 5.47 -6.59 -23.22
N GLU A 90 6.36 -7.43 -22.67
CA GLU A 90 6.38 -8.86 -22.96
C GLU A 90 5.13 -9.59 -22.44
N LEU A 91 4.53 -9.11 -21.35
CA LEU A 91 3.29 -9.65 -20.80
C LEU A 91 2.06 -9.06 -21.50
N ALA A 92 2.10 -7.78 -21.86
CA ALA A 92 1.00 -7.11 -22.53
C ALA A 92 0.85 -7.52 -24.01
N ASP A 93 1.96 -7.81 -24.69
CA ASP A 93 1.99 -8.27 -26.08
C ASP A 93 2.96 -9.44 -26.22
N THR A 94 2.45 -10.61 -25.87
CA THR A 94 3.20 -11.87 -25.90
C THR A 94 3.59 -12.34 -27.31
N VAL A 95 3.02 -11.73 -28.36
CA VAL A 95 3.26 -12.09 -29.76
C VAL A 95 4.52 -11.39 -30.27
N HIS A 96 4.65 -10.09 -30.01
CA HIS A 96 5.74 -9.30 -30.60
C HIS A 96 6.96 -9.16 -29.70
N TYR A 97 6.80 -9.26 -28.37
CA TYR A 97 7.90 -9.15 -27.43
C TYR A 97 8.10 -10.49 -26.72
N ASN A 98 9.04 -11.33 -27.18
CA ASN A 98 9.22 -12.69 -26.65
C ASN A 98 10.69 -13.09 -26.47
N THR A 99 11.40 -12.32 -25.64
CA THR A 99 12.81 -12.49 -25.28
C THR A 99 13.07 -13.65 -24.32
N GLY A 100 12.08 -14.02 -23.48
CA GLY A 100 12.11 -15.24 -22.65
C GLY A 100 12.59 -15.08 -21.20
N TRP A 101 12.78 -13.85 -20.69
CA TRP A 101 13.33 -13.61 -19.34
C TRP A 101 12.42 -14.07 -18.19
N MET A 102 11.10 -14.03 -18.36
CA MET A 102 10.13 -14.49 -17.34
C MET A 102 9.93 -16.00 -17.37
N GLN A 103 11.02 -16.75 -17.15
CA GLN A 103 11.03 -18.21 -17.16
C GLN A 103 11.88 -18.77 -16.04
N ASN A 104 11.43 -19.88 -15.43
CA ASN A 104 12.19 -20.61 -14.42
C ASN A 104 11.70 -22.06 -14.26
N ALA A 105 11.99 -22.70 -13.13
CA ALA A 105 11.54 -24.06 -12.82
C ALA A 105 10.01 -24.24 -12.88
N TYR A 106 9.23 -23.22 -12.48
CA TYR A 106 7.76 -23.26 -12.39
C TYR A 106 7.07 -22.61 -13.59
N TYR A 107 7.69 -21.58 -14.18
CA TYR A 107 7.12 -20.83 -15.30
C TYR A 107 7.87 -21.15 -16.60
N LYS A 108 7.19 -21.85 -17.52
CA LYS A 108 7.71 -22.18 -18.86
C LYS A 108 7.12 -21.29 -19.94
N ASN A 109 6.06 -20.55 -19.61
CA ASN A 109 5.41 -19.62 -20.50
C ASN A 109 4.73 -18.50 -19.71
N LYS A 110 4.44 -17.40 -20.40
CA LYS A 110 3.86 -16.19 -19.82
C LYS A 110 2.41 -16.35 -19.39
N LYS A 111 1.68 -17.32 -19.95
CA LYS A 111 0.30 -17.59 -19.53
C LYS A 111 0.25 -18.04 -18.06
N GLN A 112 1.17 -18.89 -17.63
CA GLN A 112 1.28 -19.30 -16.23
C GLN A 112 1.58 -18.11 -15.31
N VAL A 113 2.48 -17.22 -15.74
CA VAL A 113 2.82 -16.00 -14.99
C VAL A 113 1.58 -15.11 -14.84
N LEU A 114 0.84 -14.88 -15.93
CA LEU A 114 -0.38 -14.08 -15.94
C LEU A 114 -1.48 -14.68 -15.04
N ASP A 115 -1.69 -15.99 -15.08
CA ASP A 115 -2.68 -16.67 -14.24
C ASP A 115 -2.32 -16.55 -12.74
N ASP A 116 -1.03 -16.64 -12.39
CA ASP A 116 -0.56 -16.52 -11.00
C ASP A 116 -0.56 -15.07 -10.48
N ILE A 117 -0.32 -14.08 -11.35
CA ILE A 117 -0.53 -12.66 -11.04
C ILE A 117 -1.99 -12.42 -10.62
N GLN A 118 -2.96 -12.94 -11.39
CA GLN A 118 -4.37 -12.78 -11.02
C GLN A 118 -4.72 -13.54 -9.75
N THR A 119 -4.08 -14.68 -9.49
CA THR A 119 -4.21 -15.41 -8.23
C THR A 119 -3.74 -14.56 -7.05
N LEU A 120 -2.59 -13.90 -7.14
CA LEU A 120 -2.11 -12.98 -6.10
C LEU A 120 -3.10 -11.83 -5.86
N ARG A 121 -3.54 -11.17 -6.92
CA ARG A 121 -4.49 -10.05 -6.83
C ARG A 121 -5.82 -10.45 -6.20
N SER A 122 -6.31 -11.66 -6.49
CA SER A 122 -7.52 -12.21 -5.86
C SER A 122 -7.40 -12.40 -4.34
N ARG A 123 -6.17 -12.43 -3.80
CA ARG A 123 -5.88 -12.50 -2.36
C ARG A 123 -5.73 -11.12 -1.72
N GLY A 124 -5.98 -10.04 -2.47
CA GLY A 124 -5.79 -8.67 -2.01
C GLY A 124 -4.34 -8.17 -2.06
N ILE A 125 -3.43 -8.94 -2.65
CA ILE A 125 -2.03 -8.54 -2.82
C ILE A 125 -1.93 -7.57 -4.00
N LYS A 126 -1.23 -6.45 -3.80
CA LYS A 126 -0.90 -5.53 -4.89
C LYS A 126 0.22 -6.09 -5.71
N VAL A 127 0.04 -6.18 -7.03
CA VAL A 127 1.05 -6.70 -7.93
C VAL A 127 1.54 -5.59 -8.84
N LEU A 128 2.82 -5.27 -8.75
CA LEU A 128 3.51 -4.26 -9.54
C LEU A 128 4.42 -4.93 -10.56
N MET A 129 4.68 -4.25 -11.66
CA MET A 129 5.72 -4.65 -12.60
C MET A 129 6.99 -3.83 -12.35
N ASN A 130 8.14 -4.51 -12.33
CA ASN A 130 9.43 -3.83 -12.38
C ASN A 130 9.64 -3.11 -13.72
N VAL A 131 10.27 -1.94 -13.71
CA VAL A 131 10.65 -1.19 -14.91
C VAL A 131 12.06 -0.66 -14.74
N ASP A 132 13.00 -1.28 -15.43
CA ASP A 132 14.40 -0.85 -15.46
C ASP A 132 14.53 0.51 -16.15
N ASP A 133 15.34 1.39 -15.57
CA ASP A 133 15.83 2.54 -16.31
C ASP A 133 16.75 2.08 -17.46
N ALA A 134 17.09 3.00 -18.34
CA ALA A 134 18.05 2.72 -19.41
C ALA A 134 18.71 4.02 -19.85
N ALA A 135 19.91 3.92 -20.41
CA ALA A 135 20.61 5.06 -21.00
C ALA A 135 19.73 5.85 -22.00
N SER A 136 18.81 5.18 -22.72
CA SER A 136 17.87 5.81 -23.65
C SER A 136 16.89 6.77 -22.96
N TRP A 137 16.57 6.58 -21.67
CA TRP A 137 15.64 7.43 -20.92
C TRP A 137 16.15 8.87 -20.78
N SER A 138 17.45 9.07 -20.90
CA SER A 138 18.09 10.38 -20.94
C SER A 138 18.06 11.04 -22.33
N THR A 139 17.42 10.42 -23.32
CA THR A 139 17.34 10.94 -24.70
C THR A 139 15.91 11.38 -25.05
N ALA A 140 15.74 11.99 -26.23
CA ALA A 140 14.41 12.34 -26.75
C ALA A 140 13.55 11.10 -27.06
N THR A 141 14.18 9.92 -27.19
CA THR A 141 13.54 8.65 -27.54
C THR A 141 13.85 7.59 -26.48
N PRO A 142 13.16 7.61 -25.32
CA PRO A 142 13.36 6.63 -24.25
C PRO A 142 13.08 5.18 -24.69
N PHE A 143 12.18 4.99 -25.66
CA PHE A 143 11.74 3.67 -26.09
C PHE A 143 11.49 3.62 -27.59
N THR A 144 11.75 2.47 -28.19
CA THR A 144 11.39 2.15 -29.57
C THR A 144 10.66 0.81 -29.57
N THR A 145 9.46 0.80 -30.13
CA THR A 145 8.60 -0.39 -30.21
C THR A 145 9.18 -1.45 -31.15
N TYR A 146 8.65 -2.68 -31.09
CA TYR A 146 9.08 -3.80 -31.93
C TYR A 146 9.08 -3.52 -33.45
N ASN A 147 8.24 -2.60 -33.92
CA ASN A 147 8.13 -2.24 -35.34
C ASN A 147 8.97 -1.00 -35.72
N GLY A 148 9.85 -0.54 -34.82
CA GLY A 148 10.72 0.61 -35.07
C GLY A 148 10.09 1.97 -34.79
N THR A 149 8.87 2.05 -34.26
CA THR A 149 8.28 3.34 -33.89
C THR A 149 8.95 3.89 -32.64
N ALA A 150 9.62 5.02 -32.77
CA ALA A 150 10.26 5.78 -31.70
C ALA A 150 9.21 6.55 -30.88
N TYR A 151 9.24 6.38 -29.56
CA TYR A 151 8.38 7.11 -28.63
C TYR A 151 9.17 8.17 -27.87
N ASN A 152 8.60 9.38 -27.78
CA ASN A 152 9.04 10.36 -26.79
C ASN A 152 8.58 9.97 -25.37
N TYR A 153 8.98 10.71 -24.35
CA TYR A 153 8.66 10.37 -22.95
C TYR A 153 7.15 10.36 -22.64
N VAL A 154 6.34 11.19 -23.31
CA VAL A 154 4.88 11.21 -23.15
C VAL A 154 4.26 9.93 -23.72
N GLN A 155 4.66 9.58 -24.94
CA GLN A 155 4.20 8.37 -25.61
C GLN A 155 4.64 7.12 -24.86
N PHE A 156 5.88 7.10 -24.35
CA PHE A 156 6.39 5.98 -23.60
C PHE A 156 5.69 5.80 -22.24
N ALA A 157 5.48 6.88 -21.47
CA ALA A 157 4.71 6.79 -20.23
C ALA A 157 3.27 6.29 -20.47
N SER A 158 2.62 6.78 -21.54
CA SER A 158 1.29 6.31 -21.94
C SER A 158 1.29 4.82 -22.34
N PHE A 159 2.34 4.38 -23.04
CA PHE A 159 2.52 2.97 -23.39
C PHE A 159 2.70 2.08 -22.16
N ILE A 160 3.50 2.50 -21.17
CA ILE A 160 3.64 1.78 -19.90
C ILE A 160 2.28 1.65 -19.19
N ASN A 161 1.51 2.73 -19.09
CA ASN A 161 0.16 2.68 -18.51
C ASN A 161 -0.77 1.73 -19.28
N THR A 162 -0.71 1.74 -20.62
CA THR A 162 -1.49 0.80 -21.45
C THR A 162 -1.12 -0.64 -21.11
N CYS A 163 0.17 -0.97 -21.02
CA CYS A 163 0.60 -2.32 -20.71
C CYS A 163 0.20 -2.74 -19.28
N VAL A 164 0.33 -1.85 -18.28
CA VAL A 164 -0.14 -2.10 -16.90
C VAL A 164 -1.62 -2.47 -16.89
N ASN A 165 -2.45 -1.73 -17.64
CA ASN A 165 -3.89 -1.97 -17.68
C ASN A 165 -4.25 -3.25 -18.46
N THR A 166 -3.54 -3.55 -19.55
CA THR A 166 -3.75 -4.77 -20.33
C THR A 166 -3.47 -6.03 -19.50
N VAL A 167 -2.40 -6.01 -18.70
CA VAL A 167 -2.03 -7.15 -17.84
C VAL A 167 -2.86 -7.18 -16.55
N GLY A 168 -3.36 -6.03 -16.12
CA GLY A 168 -4.06 -5.87 -14.85
C GLY A 168 -3.10 -5.76 -13.67
N PHE A 169 -1.97 -5.09 -13.82
CA PHE A 169 -1.11 -4.73 -12.68
C PHE A 169 -1.68 -3.54 -11.90
N ASP A 170 -1.32 -3.47 -10.62
CA ASP A 170 -1.71 -2.39 -9.71
C ASP A 170 -0.71 -1.21 -9.73
N GLY A 171 0.32 -1.27 -10.58
CA GLY A 171 1.29 -0.18 -10.72
C GLY A 171 2.65 -0.62 -11.22
N ILE A 172 3.64 0.24 -11.00
CA ILE A 172 5.04 -0.01 -11.39
C ILE A 172 5.99 0.25 -10.21
N SER A 173 7.11 -0.48 -10.22
CA SER A 173 8.29 -0.18 -9.41
C SER A 173 9.45 0.09 -10.36
N LEU A 174 10.12 1.23 -10.24
CA LEU A 174 11.34 1.47 -11.00
C LEU A 174 12.49 0.64 -10.43
N ASP A 175 13.39 0.23 -11.31
CA ASP A 175 14.71 -0.23 -10.94
C ASP A 175 15.76 0.70 -11.56
N VAL A 176 16.42 1.47 -10.70
CA VAL A 176 17.31 2.56 -11.12
C VAL A 176 18.76 2.23 -10.79
N GLU A 177 19.40 1.58 -11.76
CA GLU A 177 20.82 1.21 -11.75
C GLU A 177 21.42 0.92 -13.15
N HIS A 178 20.68 1.17 -14.23
CA HIS A 178 20.94 0.65 -15.59
C HIS A 178 21.45 1.73 -16.57
N GLY A 179 22.18 2.72 -16.05
CA GLY A 179 23.00 3.62 -16.85
C GLY A 179 22.29 4.83 -17.46
N ALA A 180 21.08 5.18 -17.01
CA ALA A 180 20.55 6.50 -17.29
C ALA A 180 21.39 7.61 -16.62
N THR A 181 21.30 8.81 -17.17
CA THR A 181 21.91 10.03 -16.63
C THR A 181 20.84 11.02 -16.19
N ASP A 182 21.12 11.75 -15.12
CA ASP A 182 20.24 12.83 -14.67
C ASP A 182 20.25 14.00 -15.67
N ASN A 183 19.17 14.13 -16.44
CA ASN A 183 18.93 15.27 -17.29
C ASN A 183 17.43 15.56 -17.47
N THR A 184 17.11 16.59 -18.24
CA THR A 184 15.73 17.03 -18.47
C THR A 184 14.83 15.94 -19.04
N ASN A 185 15.32 15.10 -19.96
CA ASN A 185 14.51 14.02 -20.55
C ASN A 185 14.15 12.97 -19.50
N TYR A 186 15.14 12.52 -18.73
CA TYR A 186 14.95 11.54 -17.67
C TYR A 186 13.96 12.06 -16.63
N ARG A 187 14.20 13.27 -16.09
CA ARG A 187 13.33 13.89 -15.10
C ARG A 187 11.91 14.11 -15.62
N ASN A 188 11.74 14.47 -16.89
CA ASN A 188 10.42 14.60 -17.50
C ASN A 188 9.70 13.26 -17.59
N LEU A 189 10.40 12.18 -17.98
CA LEU A 189 9.81 10.84 -18.03
C LEU A 189 9.32 10.38 -16.65
N ILE A 190 10.11 10.55 -15.58
CA ILE A 190 9.70 10.20 -14.21
C ILE A 190 8.42 10.94 -13.79
N LYS A 191 8.34 12.24 -14.05
CA LYS A 191 7.13 13.04 -13.75
C LYS A 191 5.94 12.63 -14.61
N GLU A 192 6.18 12.27 -15.87
CA GLU A 192 5.15 11.88 -16.82
C GLU A 192 4.53 10.52 -16.44
N LEU A 193 5.33 9.56 -15.97
CA LEU A 193 4.84 8.34 -15.36
C LEU A 193 3.95 8.63 -14.14
N GLY A 194 4.34 9.63 -13.33
CA GLY A 194 3.58 10.10 -12.19
C GLY A 194 2.17 10.67 -12.49
N LYS A 195 1.83 10.93 -13.76
CA LYS A 195 0.45 11.27 -14.16
C LYS A 195 -0.48 10.05 -14.14
N TYR A 196 0.07 8.86 -14.29
CA TYR A 196 -0.65 7.58 -14.37
C TYR A 196 -0.54 6.75 -13.09
N PHE A 197 0.55 6.91 -12.34
CA PHE A 197 0.84 6.12 -11.15
C PHE A 197 1.20 7.02 -9.96
N GLY A 198 0.86 6.56 -8.77
CA GLY A 198 1.30 7.19 -7.52
C GLY A 198 0.41 8.35 -7.06
N PRO A 199 0.81 9.06 -6.00
CA PRO A 199 -0.05 9.98 -5.26
C PRO A 199 -0.58 11.17 -6.05
N LEU A 200 0.13 11.58 -7.11
CA LEU A 200 -0.24 12.73 -7.94
C LEU A 200 -0.95 12.33 -9.24
N SER A 201 -1.19 11.03 -9.42
CA SER A 201 -1.89 10.52 -10.60
C SER A 201 -3.40 10.67 -10.47
N SER A 202 -4.09 10.63 -11.61
CA SER A 202 -5.57 10.55 -11.65
C SER A 202 -6.14 9.23 -11.10
N ALA A 203 -5.29 8.26 -10.80
CA ALA A 203 -5.64 6.94 -10.30
C ALA A 203 -4.96 6.64 -8.95
N SER A 204 -4.69 7.67 -8.15
CA SER A 204 -3.92 7.62 -6.89
C SER A 204 -4.34 6.54 -5.90
N ASP A 205 -5.63 6.18 -5.91
CA ASP A 205 -6.22 5.21 -4.99
C ASP A 205 -6.04 3.76 -5.45
N SER A 206 -5.58 3.55 -6.69
CA SER A 206 -5.53 2.23 -7.33
C SER A 206 -4.22 1.91 -8.04
N LYS A 207 -3.41 2.91 -8.38
CA LYS A 207 -2.18 2.76 -9.16
C LYS A 207 -0.96 3.21 -8.35
N ILE A 208 -0.09 2.26 -8.03
CA ILE A 208 1.10 2.47 -7.21
C ILE A 208 2.28 2.85 -8.08
N TYR A 209 3.08 3.80 -7.61
CA TYR A 209 4.36 4.17 -8.18
C TYR A 209 5.44 4.10 -7.11
N THR A 210 6.41 3.21 -7.24
CA THR A 210 7.55 3.16 -6.33
C THR A 210 8.83 2.88 -7.13
N GLY A 211 9.94 2.65 -6.45
CA GLY A 211 11.17 2.20 -7.08
C GLY A 211 12.23 1.81 -6.06
N ALA A 212 13.09 0.90 -6.49
CA ALA A 212 14.38 0.61 -5.88
C ALA A 212 15.44 1.49 -6.53
N PHE A 213 16.26 2.15 -5.72
CA PHE A 213 17.26 3.11 -6.20
C PHE A 213 18.64 2.78 -5.66
N TYR A 214 19.60 2.61 -6.56
CA TYR A 214 20.99 2.50 -6.18
C TYR A 214 21.57 3.88 -5.83
N SER A 215 21.70 4.20 -4.54
CA SER A 215 22.26 5.53 -4.18
C SER A 215 23.76 5.69 -4.39
N GLY A 216 24.48 4.63 -4.80
CA GLY A 216 25.91 4.70 -5.07
C GLY A 216 26.28 5.29 -6.43
N GLY A 217 25.31 5.53 -7.33
CA GLY A 217 25.57 5.99 -8.69
C GLY A 217 24.38 6.70 -9.34
N ALA A 218 24.65 7.52 -10.36
CA ALA A 218 23.60 8.20 -11.09
C ALA A 218 22.69 7.20 -11.86
N PRO A 219 21.38 7.49 -11.97
CA PRO A 219 20.70 8.68 -11.45
C PRO A 219 20.13 8.49 -10.03
N GLY A 220 20.35 7.36 -9.36
CA GLY A 220 19.70 7.02 -8.07
C GLY A 220 19.59 8.17 -7.04
N PRO A 221 20.68 8.87 -6.66
CA PRO A 221 20.64 9.95 -5.68
C PRO A 221 19.62 11.07 -5.90
N ILE A 222 19.18 11.32 -7.15
CA ILE A 222 18.24 12.41 -7.46
C ILE A 222 16.85 12.15 -6.89
N PHE A 223 16.51 10.90 -6.58
CA PHE A 223 15.22 10.55 -5.97
C PHE A 223 15.12 10.99 -4.50
N ARG A 224 16.18 11.57 -3.93
CA ARG A 224 16.11 12.31 -2.65
C ARG A 224 15.45 13.67 -2.79
N GLU A 225 15.33 14.18 -4.02
CA GLU A 225 14.67 15.45 -4.26
C GLU A 225 13.15 15.27 -4.20
N THR A 226 12.49 16.03 -3.32
CA THR A 226 11.03 16.03 -3.19
C THR A 226 10.32 16.38 -4.49
N ALA A 227 10.97 17.15 -5.37
CA ALA A 227 10.48 17.47 -6.70
C ALA A 227 10.23 16.24 -7.59
N LEU A 228 10.95 15.13 -7.36
CA LEU A 228 10.76 13.84 -8.03
C LEU A 228 10.03 12.85 -7.13
N SER A 229 10.41 12.71 -5.87
CA SER A 229 9.85 11.68 -4.97
C SER A 229 8.39 11.89 -4.59
N GLN A 230 7.83 13.09 -4.75
CA GLN A 230 6.40 13.36 -4.56
C GLN A 230 5.49 12.53 -5.47
N TYR A 231 5.98 12.10 -6.64
CA TYR A 231 5.20 11.26 -7.57
C TYR A 231 5.18 9.79 -7.14
N LEU A 232 6.11 9.37 -6.30
CA LEU A 232 6.21 7.98 -5.84
C LEU A 232 5.45 7.84 -4.52
N ASN A 233 4.86 6.69 -4.23
CA ASN A 233 4.28 6.36 -2.94
C ASN A 233 5.36 6.29 -1.87
N PHE A 234 6.45 5.55 -2.14
CA PHE A 234 7.64 5.43 -1.31
C PHE A 234 8.89 5.12 -2.16
N VAL A 235 10.06 5.31 -1.56
CA VAL A 235 11.40 5.12 -2.13
C VAL A 235 12.06 3.96 -1.41
N MET A 236 12.63 3.02 -2.16
CA MET A 236 13.28 1.83 -1.60
C MET A 236 14.80 1.92 -1.85
N ASP A 237 15.62 1.88 -0.82
CA ASP A 237 17.06 1.79 -0.98
C ASP A 237 17.50 0.34 -1.23
N MET A 238 18.38 0.14 -2.20
CA MET A 238 19.08 -1.14 -2.40
C MET A 238 20.20 -1.31 -1.36
N ALA A 239 19.84 -1.30 -0.07
CA ALA A 239 20.75 -1.24 1.07
C ALA A 239 21.52 -2.56 1.33
N TYR A 240 21.45 -3.53 0.42
CA TYR A 240 21.84 -4.93 0.64
C TYR A 240 23.27 -5.10 1.18
N PHE A 241 24.19 -4.21 0.78
CA PHE A 241 25.65 -4.38 0.95
C PHE A 241 26.27 -3.52 2.06
N SER A 242 25.47 -2.81 2.85
CA SER A 242 25.98 -1.78 3.77
C SER A 242 25.17 -1.69 5.07
N ASP A 243 25.59 -0.84 6.00
CA ASP A 243 24.83 -0.54 7.21
C ASP A 243 23.47 0.07 6.87
N ASN A 244 22.40 -0.71 7.01
CA ASN A 244 21.03 -0.31 6.72
C ASN A 244 20.65 1.00 7.41
N MET A 245 21.07 1.23 8.66
CA MET A 245 20.70 2.47 9.36
C MET A 245 21.26 3.73 8.70
N THR A 246 22.53 3.68 8.29
CA THR A 246 23.18 4.79 7.57
C THR A 246 22.48 5.04 6.23
N ARG A 247 22.09 3.97 5.53
CA ARG A 247 21.39 4.04 4.24
C ARG A 247 19.99 4.61 4.36
N PHE A 248 19.21 4.12 5.31
CA PHE A 248 17.90 4.67 5.63
C PHE A 248 17.99 6.18 5.89
N ASN A 249 18.91 6.59 6.77
CA ASN A 249 19.07 7.99 7.17
C ASN A 249 19.50 8.88 6.00
N TYR A 250 20.27 8.37 5.04
CA TYR A 250 20.63 9.11 3.83
C TYR A 250 19.37 9.60 3.08
N TRP A 251 18.38 8.74 2.88
CA TRP A 251 17.12 9.10 2.23
C TRP A 251 16.17 9.87 3.16
N ALA A 252 15.98 9.37 4.38
CA ALA A 252 14.99 9.87 5.32
C ALA A 252 15.29 11.29 5.81
N ALA A 253 16.56 11.70 5.85
CA ALA A 253 16.95 13.07 6.20
C ALA A 253 16.34 14.14 5.29
N THR A 254 15.92 13.78 4.07
CA THR A 254 15.29 14.71 3.12
C THR A 254 13.82 14.37 2.88
N LEU A 255 13.48 13.08 2.80
CA LEU A 255 12.13 12.64 2.43
C LEU A 255 11.20 12.42 3.63
N GLY A 256 11.75 12.32 4.84
CA GLY A 256 11.06 11.82 6.02
C GLY A 256 10.96 10.30 6.04
N ASN A 257 10.91 9.72 7.24
CA ASN A 257 10.92 8.28 7.45
C ASN A 257 9.80 7.56 6.69
N SER A 258 8.59 8.12 6.73
CA SER A 258 7.38 7.52 6.13
C SER A 258 7.41 7.39 4.61
N LYS A 259 8.44 7.95 3.96
CA LYS A 259 8.66 7.82 2.52
C LYS A 259 9.68 6.75 2.14
N VAL A 260 10.41 6.22 3.12
CA VAL A 260 11.62 5.44 2.88
C VAL A 260 11.46 4.02 3.42
N MET A 261 11.98 3.05 2.69
CA MET A 261 12.22 1.70 3.17
C MET A 261 13.57 1.19 2.66
N ASP A 262 14.20 0.29 3.42
CA ASP A 262 15.42 -0.39 2.99
C ASP A 262 15.10 -1.79 2.46
N GLY A 263 15.92 -2.23 1.50
CA GLY A 263 15.93 -3.59 0.99
C GLY A 263 16.78 -4.54 1.82
N MET A 264 16.26 -5.74 2.05
CA MET A 264 16.94 -6.88 2.66
C MET A 264 17.16 -7.99 1.64
N SER A 265 18.31 -8.67 1.72
CA SER A 265 18.64 -9.78 0.84
C SER A 265 19.15 -10.98 1.63
N TYR A 266 18.62 -12.16 1.32
CA TYR A 266 19.05 -13.42 1.94
C TYR A 266 20.55 -13.69 1.79
N GLN A 267 21.14 -13.26 0.68
CA GLN A 267 22.58 -13.44 0.44
C GLN A 267 23.45 -12.53 1.31
N TYR A 268 23.00 -11.30 1.56
CA TYR A 268 23.85 -10.25 2.12
C TYR A 268 23.51 -9.88 3.56
N ASN A 269 22.31 -10.18 4.02
CA ASN A 269 21.85 -9.87 5.37
C ASN A 269 21.43 -11.16 6.08
N SER A 270 21.95 -11.39 7.28
CA SER A 270 21.49 -12.51 8.10
C SER A 270 20.00 -12.34 8.42
N GLN A 271 19.29 -13.45 8.64
CA GLN A 271 17.88 -13.38 9.06
C GLN A 271 17.73 -12.56 10.34
N SER A 272 18.65 -12.69 11.29
CA SER A 272 18.61 -11.92 12.53
C SER A 272 18.75 -10.42 12.31
N SER A 273 19.71 -9.97 11.48
CA SER A 273 19.88 -8.53 11.22
C SER A 273 18.70 -7.95 10.45
N ALA A 274 18.18 -8.69 9.47
CA ALA A 274 17.02 -8.27 8.69
C ALA A 274 15.74 -8.18 9.55
N VAL A 275 15.51 -9.16 10.44
CA VAL A 275 14.42 -9.13 11.42
C VAL A 275 14.57 -7.95 12.38
N SER A 276 15.78 -7.72 12.92
CA SER A 276 16.02 -6.56 13.81
C SER A 276 15.78 -5.23 13.12
N HIS A 277 16.14 -5.10 11.84
CA HIS A 277 15.83 -3.89 11.06
C HIS A 277 14.33 -3.75 10.79
N ALA A 278 13.62 -4.85 10.50
CA ALA A 278 12.17 -4.83 10.34
C ALA A 278 11.45 -4.32 11.60
N GLN A 279 11.89 -4.79 12.78
CA GLN A 279 11.38 -4.40 14.11
C GLN A 279 11.75 -2.98 14.53
N TRP A 280 12.69 -2.34 13.84
CA TRP A 280 13.08 -0.98 14.17
C TRP A 280 12.08 0.01 13.56
N HIS A 281 11.27 0.66 14.38
CA HIS A 281 10.29 1.67 13.96
C HIS A 281 10.76 3.07 14.36
N PRO A 282 11.29 3.89 13.44
CA PRO A 282 11.56 5.29 13.73
C PRO A 282 10.25 6.07 13.96
N SER A 283 10.33 7.33 14.42
CA SER A 283 9.15 8.19 14.59
C SER A 283 9.27 9.46 13.75
N PRO A 284 8.33 9.74 12.83
CA PRO A 284 7.26 8.85 12.33
C PRO A 284 7.81 7.55 11.73
N ASP A 285 6.98 6.53 11.57
CA ASP A 285 7.43 5.22 11.10
C ASP A 285 7.96 5.25 9.67
N LYS A 286 8.81 4.27 9.34
CA LYS A 286 9.31 4.01 7.99
C LYS A 286 8.16 3.56 7.07
N ALA A 287 8.31 3.70 5.75
CA ALA A 287 7.27 3.29 4.81
C ALA A 287 6.92 1.80 4.94
N GLY A 288 7.91 0.96 5.24
CA GLY A 288 7.77 -0.47 5.43
C GLY A 288 9.12 -1.19 5.28
N ILE A 289 9.13 -2.35 4.65
CA ILE A 289 10.35 -3.09 4.32
C ILE A 289 10.26 -3.80 2.97
N MET A 290 11.40 -3.90 2.28
CA MET A 290 11.54 -4.59 1.01
C MET A 290 12.45 -5.81 1.14
N VAL A 291 12.13 -6.92 0.46
CA VAL A 291 12.98 -8.12 0.38
C VAL A 291 13.29 -8.45 -1.07
N PHE A 292 14.57 -8.63 -1.41
CA PHE A 292 15.06 -9.00 -2.74
C PHE A 292 16.17 -10.08 -2.68
N ALA A 293 16.10 -11.15 -3.46
CA ALA A 293 14.90 -11.70 -4.09
C ALA A 293 14.09 -12.46 -3.03
N ALA A 294 12.81 -12.11 -2.85
CA ALA A 294 11.98 -12.66 -1.79
C ALA A 294 11.60 -14.14 -2.02
N ASN A 295 11.69 -14.61 -3.27
CA ASN A 295 11.28 -15.95 -3.68
C ASN A 295 12.38 -17.02 -3.57
N VAL A 296 13.55 -16.67 -3.02
CA VAL A 296 14.63 -17.63 -2.81
C VAL A 296 14.48 -18.40 -1.49
N ASN A 297 13.94 -17.76 -0.45
CA ASN A 297 13.76 -18.37 0.86
C ASN A 297 12.52 -17.82 1.58
N LYS A 298 11.44 -18.61 1.62
CA LYS A 298 10.18 -18.24 2.27
C LYS A 298 10.33 -17.97 3.76
N ALA A 299 11.10 -18.79 4.48
CA ALA A 299 11.27 -18.64 5.92
C ALA A 299 11.97 -17.32 6.28
N TYR A 300 12.98 -16.93 5.50
CA TYR A 300 13.64 -15.64 5.62
C TYR A 300 12.68 -14.47 5.35
N THR A 301 12.01 -14.51 4.20
CA THR A 301 11.07 -13.46 3.77
C THR A 301 9.92 -13.26 4.76
N ASP A 302 9.27 -14.35 5.17
CA ASP A 302 8.13 -14.27 6.09
C ASP A 302 8.55 -13.83 7.50
N ALA A 303 9.74 -14.25 7.98
CA ALA A 303 10.25 -13.80 9.28
C ALA A 303 10.44 -12.27 9.32
N ILE A 304 10.96 -11.67 8.24
CA ILE A 304 11.15 -10.22 8.13
C ILE A 304 9.80 -9.51 8.08
N PHE A 305 8.85 -10.01 7.28
CA PHE A 305 7.54 -9.40 7.14
C PHE A 305 6.68 -9.51 8.39
N ASP A 306 6.74 -10.62 9.12
CA ASP A 306 6.11 -10.76 10.43
C ASP A 306 6.73 -9.79 11.43
N ALA A 307 8.06 -9.66 11.42
CA ALA A 307 8.81 -8.77 12.30
C ALA A 307 8.44 -7.28 12.15
N LEU A 308 8.06 -6.84 10.94
CA LEU A 308 7.56 -5.48 10.68
C LEU A 308 6.27 -5.15 11.45
N GLY A 309 5.42 -6.15 11.74
CA GLY A 309 4.20 -5.94 12.54
C GLY A 309 4.42 -6.04 14.05
N THR A 310 5.66 -6.19 14.51
CA THR A 310 5.99 -6.48 15.92
C THR A 310 6.82 -5.38 16.60
N GLY A 311 6.75 -4.15 16.08
CA GLY A 311 7.38 -2.98 16.67
C GLY A 311 6.98 -2.79 18.13
N THR A 312 7.93 -3.07 19.03
CA THR A 312 7.84 -3.18 20.49
C THR A 312 7.33 -4.54 21.01
N GLY A 313 8.23 -5.27 21.66
CA GLY A 313 7.91 -6.43 22.46
C GLY A 313 6.93 -6.05 23.57
N GLY A 314 5.65 -6.28 23.32
CA GLY A 314 4.57 -5.86 24.20
C GLY A 314 3.19 -6.01 23.58
N SER A 315 2.91 -7.15 22.95
CA SER A 315 1.59 -7.50 22.41
C SER A 315 1.24 -6.88 21.07
N ALA A 316 0.88 -7.73 20.09
CA ALA A 316 0.48 -7.24 18.79
C ALA A 316 -0.81 -6.41 18.99
N ASP A 317 -0.69 -5.11 18.78
CA ASP A 317 -1.79 -4.19 18.91
C ASP A 317 -2.69 -4.27 17.67
N ILE A 318 -3.96 -4.56 17.89
CA ILE A 318 -5.01 -4.66 16.90
C ILE A 318 -5.36 -3.27 16.38
N THR A 319 -5.27 -2.22 17.21
CA THR A 319 -5.55 -0.85 16.78
C THR A 319 -4.51 -0.32 15.79
N ASP A 320 -3.31 -0.88 15.79
CA ASP A 320 -2.29 -0.59 14.79
C ASP A 320 -2.55 -1.22 13.43
N ASN A 321 -3.33 -2.30 13.32
CA ASN A 321 -3.53 -3.03 12.06
C ASN A 321 -4.48 -2.35 11.06
N GLY A 322 -4.69 -1.04 11.21
CA GLY A 322 -5.66 -0.26 10.46
C GLY A 322 -7.12 -0.57 10.85
N GLY A 323 -8.05 0.20 10.30
CA GLY A 323 -9.46 0.12 10.65
C GLY A 323 -10.07 1.50 10.73
N SER A 324 -11.20 1.60 11.42
CA SER A 324 -11.84 2.89 11.70
C SER A 324 -12.30 2.94 13.15
N ILE A 325 -12.15 4.12 13.77
CA ILE A 325 -12.64 4.38 15.12
C ILE A 325 -13.81 5.36 15.08
N LEU A 326 -14.82 5.08 15.88
CA LEU A 326 -16.04 5.89 16.04
C LEU A 326 -16.28 6.13 17.52
N SER A 327 -16.94 7.23 17.84
CA SER A 327 -17.42 7.53 19.19
C SER A 327 -18.90 7.83 19.17
N GLN A 328 -19.52 7.69 20.35
CA GLN A 328 -20.93 8.01 20.55
C GLN A 328 -21.25 9.48 20.28
N TYR A 329 -20.34 10.37 20.65
CA TYR A 329 -20.51 11.81 20.56
C TYR A 329 -19.39 12.42 19.73
N THR A 330 -19.73 13.49 19.02
CA THR A 330 -18.83 14.26 18.15
C THR A 330 -18.65 15.70 18.62
N ASP A 331 -18.62 15.89 19.95
CA ASP A 331 -18.59 17.17 20.66
C ASP A 331 -17.20 17.54 21.19
N TRP A 332 -16.15 16.91 20.67
CA TRP A 332 -14.78 17.14 21.08
C TRP A 332 -14.27 18.53 20.67
N PRO A 333 -13.38 19.15 21.46
CA PRO A 333 -12.63 20.34 21.03
C PRO A 333 -11.73 20.08 19.82
N ALA A 334 -11.34 21.15 19.12
CA ALA A 334 -10.39 21.04 18.02
C ALA A 334 -9.04 20.44 18.50
N GLY A 335 -8.60 19.37 17.83
CA GLY A 335 -7.36 18.65 18.16
C GLY A 335 -7.49 17.56 19.23
N GLU A 336 -8.70 17.36 19.78
CA GLU A 336 -8.98 16.34 20.79
C GLU A 336 -10.00 15.29 20.30
N ASP A 337 -9.97 15.01 19.00
CA ASP A 337 -10.89 14.11 18.31
C ASP A 337 -10.63 12.62 18.60
N ILE A 338 -11.52 11.76 18.12
CA ILE A 338 -11.49 10.33 18.44
C ILE A 338 -10.25 9.60 17.91
N ALA A 339 -9.60 10.09 16.85
CA ALA A 339 -8.41 9.45 16.30
C ALA A 339 -7.24 9.46 17.28
N LYS A 340 -7.25 10.36 18.28
CA LYS A 340 -6.21 10.45 19.31
C LYS A 340 -6.11 9.20 20.17
N LEU A 341 -7.15 8.38 20.25
CA LEU A 341 -7.13 7.17 21.07
C LEU A 341 -6.32 6.01 20.47
N ILE A 342 -5.91 6.11 19.21
CA ILE A 342 -5.21 5.04 18.49
C ILE A 342 -4.04 5.60 17.65
N ASP A 343 -3.49 6.75 18.07
CA ASP A 343 -2.42 7.45 17.33
C ASP A 343 -1.01 7.13 17.87
N ASN A 344 -0.92 6.21 18.83
CA ASN A 344 0.32 5.81 19.51
C ASN A 344 1.03 6.98 20.21
N SER A 345 0.29 8.02 20.58
CA SER A 345 0.79 9.19 21.28
C SER A 345 0.05 9.41 22.59
N THR A 346 0.73 9.11 23.69
CA THR A 346 0.25 9.49 25.02
C THR A 346 0.17 11.01 25.23
N SER A 347 0.75 11.82 24.33
CA SER A 347 0.76 13.29 24.43
C SER A 347 -0.47 13.97 23.84
N THR A 348 -1.29 13.24 23.06
CA THR A 348 -2.59 13.70 22.55
C THR A 348 -3.71 13.12 23.40
N LYS A 349 -4.96 13.56 23.19
CA LYS A 349 -6.11 13.02 23.92
C LYS A 349 -7.40 13.12 23.14
N TYR A 350 -8.33 12.23 23.44
CA TYR A 350 -9.75 12.37 23.13
C TYR A 350 -10.49 12.96 24.33
N LEU A 351 -11.46 13.84 24.07
CA LEU A 351 -12.33 14.42 25.08
C LEU A 351 -13.78 14.52 24.58
N THR A 352 -14.74 14.25 25.48
CA THR A 352 -16.18 14.52 25.24
C THR A 352 -16.80 15.17 26.46
N SER A 353 -17.81 16.03 26.26
CA SER A 353 -18.52 16.74 27.34
C SER A 353 -19.55 15.85 28.06
N HIS A 354 -19.31 14.54 28.06
CA HIS A 354 -20.14 13.52 28.70
C HIS A 354 -19.29 12.68 29.66
N SER A 355 -19.85 12.31 30.82
CA SER A 355 -19.19 11.46 31.82
C SER A 355 -19.31 9.95 31.54
N ALA A 356 -20.08 9.60 30.52
CA ALA A 356 -20.26 8.24 30.01
C ALA A 356 -20.40 8.32 28.49
N ALA A 357 -19.63 7.49 27.78
CA ALA A 357 -19.64 7.41 26.33
C ALA A 357 -19.06 6.06 25.89
N TRP A 358 -19.50 5.56 24.75
CA TRP A 358 -18.79 4.49 24.06
C TRP A 358 -17.86 5.01 22.97
N VAL A 359 -16.75 4.30 22.79
CA VAL A 359 -15.88 4.36 21.62
C VAL A 359 -15.79 2.97 21.01
N GLN A 360 -15.68 2.90 19.69
CA GLN A 360 -15.78 1.67 18.92
C GLN A 360 -14.71 1.63 17.85
N PHE A 361 -13.94 0.55 17.84
CA PHE A 361 -12.99 0.23 16.78
C PHE A 361 -13.58 -0.84 15.88
N HIS A 362 -13.54 -0.61 14.57
CA HIS A 362 -13.84 -1.58 13.52
C HIS A 362 -12.52 -1.97 12.85
N ALA A 363 -12.08 -3.20 13.11
CA ALA A 363 -10.86 -3.75 12.55
C ALA A 363 -11.08 -4.18 11.09
N ASN A 364 -10.07 -3.99 10.24
CA ASN A 364 -10.12 -4.43 8.84
C ASN A 364 -10.25 -5.97 8.70
N SER A 365 -9.79 -6.71 9.70
CA SER A 365 -9.95 -8.16 9.81
C SER A 365 -10.32 -8.51 11.26
N ALA A 366 -11.20 -9.50 11.44
CA ALA A 366 -11.58 -9.95 12.77
C ALA A 366 -10.35 -10.50 13.51
N ALA A 367 -10.12 -10.03 14.73
CA ALA A 367 -8.97 -10.41 15.55
C ALA A 367 -9.40 -10.82 16.96
N VAL A 368 -8.58 -11.62 17.64
CA VAL A 368 -8.79 -12.02 19.04
C VAL A 368 -8.01 -11.08 19.96
N ALA A 369 -8.69 -10.13 20.59
CA ALA A 369 -8.12 -9.35 21.68
C ALA A 369 -8.16 -10.18 22.96
N LYS A 370 -7.05 -10.19 23.70
CA LYS A 370 -6.90 -10.84 25.02
C LYS A 370 -6.52 -9.87 26.12
N SER A 371 -6.05 -8.69 25.73
CA SER A 371 -5.81 -7.61 26.67
C SER A 371 -6.12 -6.24 26.05
N TYR A 372 -6.39 -5.33 26.95
CA TYR A 372 -6.58 -3.89 26.84
C TYR A 372 -5.45 -2.99 27.29
N THR A 373 -5.25 -1.81 26.73
CA THR A 373 -4.67 -0.70 27.53
C THR A 373 -5.60 0.49 27.59
N ILE A 374 -5.54 1.27 28.66
CA ILE A 374 -6.09 2.62 28.72
C ILE A 374 -5.00 3.52 29.28
N THR A 375 -4.75 4.65 28.63
CA THR A 375 -3.80 5.67 29.10
C THR A 375 -4.53 6.95 29.54
N SER A 376 -4.21 7.44 30.75
CA SER A 376 -4.77 8.71 31.24
C SER A 376 -4.22 9.91 30.44
N ALA A 377 -5.09 10.89 30.14
CA ALA A 377 -4.75 12.16 29.46
C ALA A 377 -3.73 13.08 30.18
N ASN A 378 -3.64 14.36 29.81
CA ASN A 378 -2.61 15.29 30.32
C ASN A 378 -3.01 16.18 31.51
N ASP A 379 -4.31 16.49 31.72
CA ASP A 379 -4.73 17.63 32.55
C ASP A 379 -5.55 17.27 33.82
N VAL A 380 -6.78 16.74 33.69
CA VAL A 380 -7.76 16.65 34.80
C VAL A 380 -8.05 15.20 35.21
N PRO A 381 -7.52 14.72 36.36
CA PRO A 381 -7.78 13.37 36.90
C PRO A 381 -9.25 12.98 37.03
N ASN A 382 -10.11 13.95 37.34
CA ASN A 382 -11.52 13.70 37.56
C ASN A 382 -12.25 13.16 36.31
N ARG A 383 -11.70 13.42 35.12
CA ARG A 383 -12.27 13.06 33.82
C ARG A 383 -11.80 11.70 33.30
N ASP A 384 -10.87 11.04 33.97
CA ASP A 384 -10.37 9.73 33.55
C ASP A 384 -11.45 8.66 33.74
N PRO A 385 -11.53 7.64 32.86
CA PRO A 385 -12.46 6.53 33.01
C PRO A 385 -12.30 5.83 34.36
N ARG A 386 -13.42 5.55 35.04
CA ARG A 386 -13.47 4.84 36.33
C ARG A 386 -14.15 3.49 36.19
N ASN A 387 -15.24 3.43 35.43
CA ASN A 387 -16.02 2.23 35.18
C ASN A 387 -16.28 2.08 33.68
N TRP A 388 -16.15 0.86 33.15
CA TRP A 388 -16.45 0.57 31.76
C TRP A 388 -16.65 -0.93 31.51
N THR A 389 -17.18 -1.26 30.35
CA THR A 389 -17.18 -2.61 29.78
C THR A 389 -16.45 -2.63 28.44
N LEU A 390 -15.61 -3.63 28.21
CA LEU A 390 -15.14 -3.96 26.88
C LEU A 390 -16.12 -4.94 26.24
N GLN A 391 -16.49 -4.72 24.99
CA GLN A 391 -17.43 -5.55 24.25
C GLN A 391 -16.88 -5.90 22.86
N GLY A 392 -17.25 -7.08 22.35
CA GLY A 392 -16.94 -7.55 20.99
C GLY A 392 -18.21 -7.76 20.17
N SER A 393 -18.14 -7.51 18.86
CA SER A 393 -19.22 -7.78 17.91
C SER A 393 -18.69 -8.18 16.53
N ASN A 394 -19.46 -8.97 15.79
CA ASN A 394 -19.18 -9.33 14.40
C ASN A 394 -20.18 -8.71 13.40
N ASN A 395 -21.18 -7.97 13.89
CA ASN A 395 -22.19 -7.31 13.04
C ASN A 395 -22.39 -5.83 13.39
N GLY A 396 -21.69 -5.31 14.40
CA GLY A 396 -21.79 -3.92 14.87
C GLY A 396 -23.06 -3.59 15.67
N THR A 397 -24.04 -4.51 15.75
CA THR A 397 -25.34 -4.28 16.40
C THR A 397 -25.55 -5.13 17.65
N SER A 398 -25.06 -6.37 17.65
CA SER A 398 -25.15 -7.31 18.77
C SER A 398 -23.80 -7.41 19.47
N TRP A 399 -23.75 -7.14 20.76
CA TRP A 399 -22.50 -6.98 21.51
C TRP A 399 -22.37 -8.02 22.63
N THR A 400 -21.25 -8.71 22.67
CA THR A 400 -20.85 -9.61 23.75
C THR A 400 -19.93 -8.86 24.70
N THR A 401 -20.26 -8.79 25.98
CA THR A 401 -19.34 -8.23 27.00
C THR A 401 -18.16 -9.18 27.22
N LEU A 402 -16.94 -8.67 27.02
CA LEU A 402 -15.68 -9.40 27.15
C LEU A 402 -14.99 -9.13 28.49
N ASP A 403 -15.09 -7.90 28.99
CA ASP A 403 -14.52 -7.49 30.27
C ASP A 403 -15.37 -6.41 30.94
N THR A 404 -15.33 -6.33 32.26
CA THR A 404 -15.99 -5.29 33.06
C THR A 404 -15.04 -4.81 34.15
N ARG A 405 -14.77 -3.50 34.17
CA ARG A 405 -13.93 -2.88 35.20
C ARG A 405 -14.71 -1.80 35.94
N THR A 406 -14.48 -1.74 37.24
CA THR A 406 -15.06 -0.74 38.13
C THR A 406 -14.00 -0.19 39.07
N GLY A 407 -14.19 1.05 39.51
CA GLY A 407 -13.34 1.69 40.53
C GLY A 407 -11.88 1.84 40.11
N GLN A 408 -11.61 1.91 38.80
CA GLN A 408 -10.27 2.12 38.29
C GLN A 408 -9.82 3.55 38.56
N SER A 409 -8.52 3.74 38.79
CA SER A 409 -7.88 5.03 38.98
C SER A 409 -6.48 5.04 38.35
N PHE A 410 -6.00 6.25 38.04
CA PHE A 410 -4.69 6.51 37.45
C PHE A 410 -3.89 7.41 38.39
N ALA A 411 -2.78 6.88 38.93
CA ALA A 411 -2.00 7.55 39.97
C ALA A 411 -1.19 8.76 39.45
N SER A 412 -0.97 8.83 38.14
CA SER A 412 -0.29 9.92 37.44
C SER A 412 -0.94 10.17 36.08
N ARG A 413 -0.58 11.30 35.46
CA ARG A 413 -0.93 11.58 34.05
C ARG A 413 -0.12 10.68 33.12
N PHE A 414 -0.63 10.45 31.90
CA PHE A 414 0.01 9.59 30.90
C PHE A 414 0.26 8.15 31.37
N LEU A 415 -0.46 7.71 32.41
CA LEU A 415 -0.29 6.39 32.98
C LEU A 415 -1.06 5.39 32.13
N LYS A 416 -0.32 4.54 31.41
CA LYS A 416 -0.86 3.38 30.71
C LYS A 416 -1.16 2.26 31.73
N LYS A 417 -2.40 1.74 31.72
CA LYS A 417 -2.79 0.56 32.49
C LYS A 417 -3.26 -0.54 31.55
N THR A 418 -2.73 -1.74 31.76
CA THR A 418 -3.09 -2.93 30.98
C THR A 418 -4.13 -3.78 31.71
N TYR A 419 -5.10 -4.31 30.96
CA TYR A 419 -6.21 -5.11 31.46
C TYR A 419 -6.30 -6.41 30.68
N THR A 420 -6.02 -7.55 31.31
CA THR A 420 -6.13 -8.87 30.68
C THR A 420 -7.51 -9.48 30.92
N PHE A 421 -8.03 -10.20 29.92
CA PHE A 421 -9.30 -10.91 29.99
C PHE A 421 -9.23 -12.18 29.13
N THR A 422 -10.15 -13.13 29.38
CA THR A 422 -10.18 -14.37 28.59
C THR A 422 -11.08 -14.17 27.37
N ASN A 423 -10.52 -14.40 26.19
CA ASN A 423 -11.27 -14.42 24.94
C ASN A 423 -10.57 -15.33 23.93
N SER A 424 -11.34 -16.16 23.25
CA SER A 424 -10.90 -17.03 22.16
C SER A 424 -11.65 -16.74 20.86
N THR A 425 -12.61 -15.82 20.87
CA THR A 425 -13.44 -15.46 19.71
C THR A 425 -12.87 -14.23 19.03
N ALA A 426 -12.70 -14.30 17.71
CA ALA A 426 -12.32 -13.16 16.91
C ALA A 426 -13.55 -12.26 16.68
N TYR A 427 -13.36 -10.95 16.82
CA TYR A 427 -14.39 -9.95 16.58
C TYR A 427 -13.92 -8.92 15.56
N SER A 428 -14.80 -8.53 14.63
CA SER A 428 -14.58 -7.41 13.70
C SER A 428 -14.71 -6.05 14.38
N TYR A 429 -15.49 -5.98 15.46
CA TYR A 429 -15.72 -4.76 16.21
C TYR A 429 -15.39 -4.95 17.68
N TYR A 430 -14.72 -3.95 18.25
CA TYR A 430 -14.51 -3.81 19.68
C TYR A 430 -15.08 -2.48 20.16
N ARG A 431 -15.73 -2.48 21.32
CA ARG A 431 -16.32 -1.27 21.91
C ARG A 431 -15.90 -1.15 23.36
N LEU A 432 -15.31 -0.01 23.70
CA LEU A 432 -15.10 0.41 25.08
C LEU A 432 -16.26 1.31 25.48
N ASN A 433 -17.14 0.80 26.35
CA ASN A 433 -18.30 1.53 26.84
C ASN A 433 -18.01 2.06 28.25
N VAL A 434 -17.59 3.32 28.36
CA VAL A 434 -17.31 3.98 29.64
C VAL A 434 -18.63 4.40 30.27
N THR A 435 -18.89 3.89 31.48
CA THR A 435 -20.14 4.12 32.22
C THR A 435 -19.99 5.13 33.35
N ALA A 436 -18.76 5.42 33.77
CA ALA A 436 -18.47 6.52 34.69
C ALA A 436 -17.00 6.96 34.59
N VAL A 437 -16.77 8.25 34.81
CA VAL A 437 -15.46 8.84 35.13
C VAL A 437 -15.27 8.96 36.64
N GLN A 438 -14.12 9.46 37.11
CA GLN A 438 -13.90 9.65 38.55
C GLN A 438 -14.95 10.57 39.18
N SER A 439 -15.21 11.72 38.56
CA SER A 439 -16.29 12.66 38.93
C SER A 439 -16.49 13.75 37.87
N GLY A 440 -17.63 14.44 37.91
CA GLY A 440 -17.96 15.50 36.95
C GLY A 440 -18.68 14.97 35.71
N SER A 441 -18.72 15.79 34.64
CA SER A 441 -19.53 15.55 33.45
C SER A 441 -18.72 15.36 32.17
N VAL A 442 -17.40 15.27 32.23
CA VAL A 442 -16.50 15.23 31.06
C VAL A 442 -15.63 13.98 31.14
N MET A 443 -15.43 13.30 30.02
CA MET A 443 -14.54 12.15 29.89
C MET A 443 -13.35 12.49 29.01
N GLN A 444 -12.17 12.01 29.38
CA GLN A 444 -10.97 12.10 28.55
C GLN A 444 -10.09 10.86 28.66
N MET A 445 -9.32 10.59 27.61
CA MET A 445 -8.37 9.48 27.55
C MET A 445 -7.30 9.77 26.49
N SER A 446 -6.06 9.35 26.73
CA SER A 446 -4.98 9.55 25.76
C SER A 446 -4.92 8.45 24.73
N GLU A 447 -4.93 7.18 25.16
CA GLU A 447 -4.72 6.05 24.26
C GLU A 447 -5.59 4.87 24.71
N TRP A 448 -6.03 4.06 23.74
CA TRP A 448 -6.71 2.78 23.93
C TRP A 448 -6.22 1.76 22.91
N GLU A 449 -5.44 0.79 23.38
CA GLU A 449 -4.86 -0.26 22.54
C GLU A 449 -5.56 -1.61 22.79
N LEU A 450 -5.73 -2.43 21.75
CA LEU A 450 -6.39 -3.74 21.81
C LEU A 450 -5.39 -4.82 21.46
N LEU A 451 -4.99 -5.67 22.40
CA LEU A 451 -3.79 -6.48 22.20
C LEU A 451 -4.05 -8.01 22.20
N THR A 452 -3.28 -8.78 21.42
CA THR A 452 -3.51 -10.23 21.18
C THR A 452 -2.90 -11.21 22.20
N ASN A 453 -2.13 -10.75 23.19
CA ASN A 453 -1.29 -11.62 24.03
C ASN A 453 -1.98 -12.35 25.13
#